data_AF-A0A3D4XFB1-F1
#
_entry.id   AF-A0A3D4XFB1-F1
#
_cell.length_a   1.000
_cell.length_b   1.000
_cell.length_c   1.000
_cell.angle_alpha   90.00
_cell.angle_beta   90.00
_cell.angle_gamma   90.00
#
_symmetry.space_group_name_H-M   'P 1'
#
loop_
_entity.id
_entity.type
_entity.pdbx_description
1 polymer ?
#
loop_
_entity_poly.entity_id
_entity_poly.type
_entity_poly.pdbx_seq_one_letter_code
_entity_poly.pdbx_strand_id
1 'polypeptide(L)'
;MKSKLTLFVICIGVLFSCATNTKKIEVALSDKALNDHSSIFYASYNNYPAKLKNLPIGMFDSGTGGLTVMEQFLSVDYFDNKTGEEIPDGIPDFDGEDFIYLADQANMPYGVYSSQSKTDYLRELIIKDALFLTTEPNRTKMVVIACNTATAYGLDDVKILLGLSGTGVKPIGVIEAGVDGAMSAISPDSSNPFAVGVLATVGTISSGGYENALMKYVSDKRFKSPLKVVNQGGLGFAEAVDSETDYILRGASQPRTNYRGPGLGEFPEGIDTNLLGLYKFDTSGNSLLFSKNEKGEVENIQLNSTGNYARFHMVTLIEKHRRDNPGVKMGSVILGCTHYPFLIDTLIKVVDELRTYSQDGVNIYDEVLAEEVVFIDPAVNTAKEAFKTLFADKNLKRTTVGNTLKGYISVAHPNLSGEFKDENNNLKFEYKYGRSIGSDEQSVLVEPFSLKNINSDNLSRIKERLPYSYALIKNYLESDEF
;
A
#
# COMPACT_ATOMS: atom_id res chain seq x y z
N MET A 1 10.54 -58.30 -39.78
CA MET A 1 9.29 -57.51 -39.77
C MET A 1 8.74 -57.43 -38.35
N LYS A 2 9.05 -56.39 -37.58
CA LYS A 2 8.27 -55.96 -36.41
C LYS A 2 8.40 -54.43 -36.30
N SER A 3 7.27 -53.76 -36.41
CA SER A 3 7.13 -52.30 -36.40
C SER A 3 7.30 -51.74 -34.99
N LYS A 4 7.98 -50.59 -34.88
CA LYS A 4 8.01 -49.77 -33.66
C LYS A 4 6.67 -49.03 -33.54
N LEU A 5 6.02 -49.15 -32.38
CA LEU A 5 4.86 -48.35 -31.97
C LEU A 5 5.37 -47.28 -31.00
N THR A 6 5.27 -46.01 -31.41
CA THR A 6 5.60 -44.84 -30.58
C THR A 6 4.39 -44.52 -29.72
N LEU A 7 4.54 -44.57 -28.40
CA LEU A 7 3.50 -44.14 -27.45
C LEU A 7 3.75 -42.68 -27.09
N PHE A 8 2.88 -41.78 -27.55
CA PHE A 8 2.81 -40.39 -27.10
C PHE A 8 2.08 -40.36 -25.75
N VAL A 9 2.76 -39.97 -24.68
CA VAL A 9 2.12 -39.62 -23.41
C VAL A 9 1.83 -38.13 -23.45
N ILE A 10 0.56 -37.77 -23.57
CA ILE A 10 0.07 -36.40 -23.46
C ILE A 10 -0.07 -36.09 -21.97
N CYS A 11 0.85 -35.29 -21.42
CA CYS A 11 0.65 -34.62 -20.13
C CYS A 11 -0.36 -33.48 -20.35
N ILE A 12 -1.63 -33.71 -20.00
CA ILE A 12 -2.65 -32.66 -19.90
C ILE A 12 -2.39 -31.88 -18.61
N GLY A 13 -2.14 -30.59 -18.76
CA GLY A 13 -1.79 -29.66 -17.70
C GLY A 13 -2.90 -29.41 -16.69
N VAL A 14 -2.49 -29.29 -15.42
CA VAL A 14 -3.29 -28.76 -14.32
C VAL A 14 -2.99 -27.27 -14.22
N LEU A 15 -3.75 -26.42 -14.92
CA LEU A 15 -3.60 -24.95 -14.83
C LEU A 15 -4.93 -24.17 -14.88
N PHE A 16 -6.07 -24.78 -14.56
CA PHE A 16 -7.39 -24.10 -14.69
C PHE A 16 -8.27 -24.01 -13.43
N SER A 17 -7.76 -24.30 -12.22
CA SER A 17 -8.60 -24.35 -11.01
C SER A 17 -8.58 -23.06 -10.14
N CYS A 18 -7.48 -22.30 -10.13
CA CYS A 18 -7.36 -21.15 -9.21
C CYS A 18 -8.22 -19.95 -9.65
N ALA A 19 -8.15 -19.53 -10.91
CA ALA A 19 -8.89 -18.35 -11.39
C ALA A 19 -10.42 -18.50 -11.28
N THR A 20 -10.94 -19.72 -11.48
CA THR A 20 -12.37 -20.02 -11.33
C THR A 20 -12.82 -19.97 -9.88
N ASN A 21 -11.95 -20.33 -8.93
CA ASN A 21 -12.26 -20.32 -7.51
C ASN A 21 -12.21 -18.91 -6.95
N THR A 22 -11.21 -18.10 -7.34
CA THR A 22 -11.12 -16.68 -6.96
C THR A 22 -12.36 -15.91 -7.39
N LYS A 23 -12.76 -16.02 -8.67
CA LYS A 23 -13.95 -15.35 -9.22
C LYS A 23 -15.25 -15.74 -8.51
N LYS A 24 -15.34 -16.99 -8.05
CA LYS A 24 -16.50 -17.50 -7.31
C LYS A 24 -16.61 -16.87 -5.91
N ILE A 25 -15.48 -16.59 -5.26
CA ILE A 25 -15.43 -15.94 -3.95
C ILE A 25 -15.85 -14.47 -4.03
N GLU A 26 -15.39 -13.73 -5.06
CA GLU A 26 -15.73 -12.30 -5.27
C GLU A 26 -17.23 -12.08 -5.39
N VAL A 27 -17.85 -12.94 -6.20
CA VAL A 27 -19.30 -12.94 -6.43
C VAL A 27 -20.02 -13.32 -5.14
N ALA A 28 -19.51 -14.27 -4.36
CA ALA A 28 -20.13 -14.66 -3.09
C ALA A 28 -20.09 -13.54 -2.02
N LEU A 29 -18.97 -12.79 -1.93
CA LEU A 29 -18.86 -11.65 -1.00
C LEU A 29 -19.80 -10.51 -1.41
N SER A 30 -19.83 -10.17 -2.70
CA SER A 30 -20.71 -9.12 -3.23
C SER A 30 -22.19 -9.51 -3.12
N ASP A 31 -22.52 -10.78 -3.41
CA ASP A 31 -23.88 -11.32 -3.28
C ASP A 31 -24.34 -11.29 -1.81
N LYS A 32 -23.48 -11.70 -0.87
CA LYS A 32 -23.76 -11.58 0.57
C LYS A 32 -24.04 -10.12 0.97
N ALA A 33 -23.22 -9.18 0.51
CA ALA A 33 -23.40 -7.76 0.83
C ALA A 33 -24.68 -7.15 0.22
N LEU A 34 -25.12 -7.63 -0.95
CA LEU A 34 -26.26 -7.03 -1.67
C LEU A 34 -27.60 -7.73 -1.43
N ASN A 35 -27.59 -9.03 -1.10
CA ASN A 35 -28.80 -9.86 -1.11
C ASN A 35 -29.09 -10.57 0.23
N ASP A 36 -28.11 -10.73 1.14
CA ASP A 36 -28.36 -11.32 2.46
C ASP A 36 -28.75 -10.25 3.48
N HIS A 37 -30.04 -9.97 3.60
CA HIS A 37 -30.58 -8.94 4.50
C HIS A 37 -30.34 -9.22 5.98
N SER A 38 -29.95 -10.44 6.35
CA SER A 38 -29.59 -10.81 7.72
C SER A 38 -28.12 -10.59 8.04
N SER A 39 -27.31 -10.38 7.00
CA SER A 39 -25.88 -10.13 7.15
C SER A 39 -25.64 -8.75 7.74
N ILE A 40 -24.69 -8.67 8.67
CA ILE A 40 -24.11 -7.39 9.10
C ILE A 40 -23.40 -6.64 7.95
N PHE A 41 -23.21 -7.28 6.79
CA PHE A 41 -22.64 -6.70 5.58
C PHE A 41 -23.69 -6.24 4.57
N TYR A 42 -24.98 -6.40 4.88
CA TYR A 42 -26.05 -5.99 3.97
C TYR A 42 -26.02 -4.48 3.72
N ALA A 43 -26.05 -4.10 2.46
CA ALA A 43 -26.05 -2.72 2.00
C ALA A 43 -27.14 -2.50 0.95
N SER A 44 -28.03 -1.54 1.21
CA SER A 44 -29.05 -1.12 0.24
C SER A 44 -28.62 0.12 -0.53
N TYR A 45 -28.58 -0.01 -1.85
CA TYR A 45 -28.30 1.07 -2.79
C TYR A 45 -29.55 1.68 -3.43
N ASN A 46 -30.76 1.24 -3.03
CA ASN A 46 -32.02 1.66 -3.65
C ASN A 46 -32.29 3.17 -3.58
N ASN A 47 -31.76 3.84 -2.55
CA ASN A 47 -31.92 5.28 -2.34
C ASN A 47 -30.66 6.08 -2.68
N TYR A 48 -29.74 5.52 -3.47
CA TYR A 48 -28.56 6.27 -3.89
C TYR A 48 -28.93 7.48 -4.75
N PRO A 49 -28.33 8.66 -4.52
CA PRO A 49 -28.57 9.82 -5.36
C PRO A 49 -28.17 9.55 -6.82
N ALA A 50 -29.11 9.74 -7.75
CA ALA A 50 -28.83 9.59 -9.19
C ALA A 50 -27.81 10.61 -9.72
N LYS A 51 -27.63 11.75 -9.04
CA LYS A 51 -26.62 12.76 -9.35
C LYS A 51 -25.50 12.68 -8.32
N LEU A 52 -24.37 12.10 -8.70
CA LEU A 52 -23.23 11.88 -7.80
C LEU A 52 -22.40 13.13 -7.56
N LYS A 53 -22.46 14.13 -8.44
CA LYS A 53 -21.60 15.34 -8.43
C LYS A 53 -21.38 16.00 -7.06
N ASN A 54 -22.41 16.05 -6.21
CA ASN A 54 -22.36 16.72 -4.90
C ASN A 54 -22.03 15.77 -3.74
N LEU A 55 -21.83 14.48 -4.00
CA LEU A 55 -21.37 13.52 -3.00
C LEU A 55 -19.86 13.62 -2.81
N PRO A 56 -19.35 13.31 -1.62
CA PRO A 56 -17.92 13.33 -1.35
C PRO A 56 -17.17 12.24 -2.12
N ILE A 57 -15.86 12.43 -2.29
CA ILE A 57 -14.93 11.38 -2.69
C ILE A 57 -14.61 10.56 -1.42
N GLY A 58 -14.85 9.25 -1.47
CA GLY A 58 -14.51 8.34 -0.39
C GLY A 58 -13.11 7.79 -0.58
N MET A 59 -12.31 7.72 0.47
CA MET A 59 -10.98 7.13 0.46
C MET A 59 -10.82 6.22 1.67
N PHE A 60 -10.22 5.04 1.49
CA PHE A 60 -9.84 4.21 2.63
C PHE A 60 -8.43 3.64 2.50
N ASP A 61 -7.83 3.40 3.66
CA ASP A 61 -6.56 2.71 3.83
C ASP A 61 -6.63 1.82 5.08
N SER A 62 -5.66 0.91 5.22
CA SER A 62 -5.54 0.11 6.45
C SER A 62 -5.24 0.94 7.70
N GLY A 63 -4.78 2.18 7.56
CA GLY A 63 -4.51 3.06 8.69
C GLY A 63 -4.49 4.53 8.30
N THR A 64 -3.70 5.32 9.01
CA THR A 64 -3.53 6.77 8.71
C THR A 64 -2.53 7.03 7.58
N GLY A 65 -1.80 6.01 7.12
CA GLY A 65 -0.81 6.13 6.05
C GLY A 65 -1.41 6.65 4.74
N GLY A 66 -2.63 6.23 4.39
CA GLY A 66 -3.36 6.71 3.20
C GLY A 66 -3.66 8.20 3.17
N LEU A 67 -3.46 8.95 4.26
CA LEU A 67 -3.51 10.41 4.24
C LEU A 67 -2.42 11.01 3.33
N THR A 68 -1.35 10.27 2.99
CA THR A 68 -0.40 10.70 1.94
C THR A 68 -1.06 10.80 0.56
N VAL A 69 -2.01 9.92 0.26
CA VAL A 69 -2.83 9.99 -0.97
C VAL A 69 -3.80 11.15 -0.89
N MET A 70 -4.47 11.35 0.26
CA MET A 70 -5.33 12.50 0.50
C MET A 70 -4.58 13.83 0.30
N GLU A 71 -3.35 13.92 0.81
CA GLU A 71 -2.50 15.11 0.66
C GLU A 71 -2.27 15.47 -0.81
N GLN A 72 -2.06 14.48 -1.68
CA GLN A 72 -1.91 14.72 -3.11
C GLN A 72 -3.22 15.23 -3.72
N PHE A 73 -4.37 14.62 -3.40
CA PHE A 73 -5.67 15.13 -3.87
C PHE A 73 -5.91 16.59 -3.48
N LEU A 74 -5.45 17.01 -2.29
CA LEU A 74 -5.63 18.37 -1.78
C LEU A 74 -4.62 19.39 -2.34
N SER A 75 -3.52 18.95 -2.98
CA SER A 75 -2.41 19.84 -3.33
C SER A 75 -2.02 19.88 -4.80
N VAL A 76 -2.34 18.85 -5.58
CA VAL A 76 -1.94 18.78 -6.98
C VAL A 76 -2.76 19.71 -7.88
N ASP A 77 -2.09 20.30 -8.86
CA ASP A 77 -2.65 21.13 -9.93
C ASP A 77 -1.97 20.66 -11.23
N TYR A 78 -2.53 19.63 -11.86
CA TYR A 78 -2.02 19.10 -13.12
C TYR A 78 -2.93 19.39 -14.30
N PHE A 79 -4.17 19.83 -14.06
CA PHE A 79 -5.17 20.01 -15.09
C PHE A 79 -5.83 21.38 -15.03
N ASP A 80 -6.23 21.87 -16.20
CA ASP A 80 -7.15 22.99 -16.25
C ASP A 80 -8.53 22.46 -15.86
N ASN A 81 -9.06 22.95 -14.75
CA ASN A 81 -10.26 22.45 -14.10
C ASN A 81 -11.54 22.61 -14.96
N LYS A 82 -11.47 23.45 -16.00
CA LYS A 82 -12.59 23.73 -16.92
C LYS A 82 -12.53 22.84 -18.16
N THR A 83 -11.36 22.76 -18.79
CA THR A 83 -11.12 22.09 -20.07
C THR A 83 -10.71 20.63 -19.92
N GLY A 84 -10.09 20.27 -18.80
CA GLY A 84 -9.53 18.95 -18.53
C GLY A 84 -8.21 18.67 -19.25
N GLU A 85 -7.59 19.70 -19.85
CA GLU A 85 -6.25 19.59 -20.44
C GLU A 85 -5.20 19.42 -19.34
N GLU A 86 -4.16 18.60 -19.57
CA GLU A 86 -3.08 18.32 -18.60
C GLU A 86 -2.07 19.48 -18.55
N ILE A 87 -2.55 20.64 -18.12
CA ILE A 87 -1.82 21.90 -17.94
C ILE A 87 -2.34 22.55 -16.66
N PRO A 88 -1.48 22.97 -15.72
CA PRO A 88 -1.93 23.60 -14.47
C PRO A 88 -2.65 24.94 -14.72
N ASP A 89 -3.71 25.22 -13.95
CA ASP A 89 -4.46 26.49 -14.03
C ASP A 89 -4.29 27.40 -12.80
N GLY A 90 -3.47 26.98 -11.84
CA GLY A 90 -3.21 27.69 -10.58
C GLY A 90 -4.21 27.36 -9.47
N ILE A 91 -5.12 26.41 -9.69
CA ILE A 91 -6.13 25.96 -8.72
C ILE A 91 -5.98 24.44 -8.56
N PRO A 92 -5.87 23.91 -7.33
CA PRO A 92 -5.81 22.47 -7.12
C PRO A 92 -6.94 21.71 -7.82
N ASP A 93 -6.62 20.56 -8.41
CA ASP A 93 -7.50 19.78 -9.29
C ASP A 93 -8.82 19.35 -8.62
N PHE A 94 -8.79 19.24 -7.29
CA PHE A 94 -9.94 18.85 -6.47
C PHE A 94 -10.44 19.99 -5.58
N ASP A 95 -10.11 21.26 -5.87
CA ASP A 95 -10.63 22.38 -5.09
C ASP A 95 -12.17 22.36 -5.01
N GLY A 96 -12.67 22.54 -3.79
CA GLY A 96 -14.10 22.49 -3.48
C GLY A 96 -14.73 21.11 -3.35
N GLU A 97 -13.97 20.03 -3.55
CA GLU A 97 -14.42 18.67 -3.29
C GLU A 97 -14.54 18.36 -1.79
N ASP A 98 -15.56 17.58 -1.44
CA ASP A 98 -15.72 17.03 -0.09
C ASP A 98 -15.11 15.63 -0.04
N PHE A 99 -14.50 15.29 1.09
CA PHE A 99 -13.83 14.01 1.27
C PHE A 99 -14.35 13.28 2.52
N ILE A 100 -14.44 11.96 2.41
CA ILE A 100 -14.58 11.05 3.55
C ILE A 100 -13.38 10.12 3.52
N TYR A 101 -12.68 10.02 4.64
CA TYR A 101 -11.52 9.14 4.79
C TYR A 101 -11.78 8.10 5.88
N LEU A 102 -11.47 6.84 5.60
CA LEU A 102 -11.52 5.74 6.56
C LEU A 102 -10.12 5.13 6.75
N ALA A 103 -9.63 5.13 7.99
CA ALA A 103 -8.49 4.33 8.43
C ALA A 103 -8.99 3.04 9.11
N ASP A 104 -8.79 1.86 8.52
CA ASP A 104 -9.13 0.58 9.16
C ASP A 104 -8.08 0.11 10.19
N GLN A 105 -7.72 1.01 11.11
CA GLN A 105 -6.60 0.86 12.05
C GLN A 105 -6.72 -0.37 12.96
N ALA A 106 -7.93 -0.75 13.38
CA ALA A 106 -8.11 -1.93 14.23
C ALA A 106 -7.65 -3.22 13.54
N ASN A 107 -7.69 -3.27 12.21
CA ASN A 107 -7.31 -4.42 11.40
C ASN A 107 -5.94 -4.29 10.73
N MET A 108 -5.27 -3.13 10.84
CA MET A 108 -3.88 -2.90 10.42
C MET A 108 -2.90 -3.90 11.07
N PRO A 109 -1.80 -4.33 10.41
CA PRO A 109 -1.45 -4.10 9.00
C PRO A 109 -2.06 -5.12 8.04
N TYR A 110 -2.60 -4.63 6.92
CA TYR A 110 -3.11 -5.48 5.85
C TYR A 110 -2.02 -6.34 5.18
N GLY A 111 -0.78 -5.86 5.15
CA GLY A 111 0.37 -6.53 4.55
C GLY A 111 0.71 -7.90 5.15
N VAL A 112 0.16 -8.24 6.32
CA VAL A 112 0.45 -9.49 7.05
C VAL A 112 -0.56 -10.60 6.76
N TYR A 113 -1.80 -10.29 6.35
CA TYR A 113 -2.87 -11.30 6.23
C TYR A 113 -2.52 -12.44 5.27
N SER A 114 -1.82 -12.16 4.16
CA SER A 114 -1.44 -13.20 3.19
C SER A 114 -0.49 -14.25 3.80
N SER A 115 0.50 -13.81 4.60
CA SER A 115 1.45 -14.72 5.25
C SER A 115 0.80 -15.56 6.35
N GLN A 116 -0.34 -15.09 6.88
CA GLN A 116 -1.15 -15.81 7.85
C GLN A 116 -2.22 -16.70 7.20
N SER A 117 -2.20 -16.86 5.87
CA SER A 117 -3.24 -17.60 5.13
C SER A 117 -4.66 -17.04 5.36
N LYS A 118 -4.78 -15.71 5.49
CA LYS A 118 -6.04 -14.99 5.74
C LYS A 118 -6.43 -14.04 4.61
N THR A 119 -6.01 -14.33 3.39
CA THR A 119 -6.33 -13.51 2.20
C THR A 119 -7.83 -13.31 2.00
N ASP A 120 -8.66 -14.36 2.13
CA ASP A 120 -10.12 -14.21 1.95
C ASP A 120 -10.75 -13.30 3.01
N TYR A 121 -10.22 -13.34 4.24
CA TYR A 121 -10.67 -12.43 5.29
C TYR A 121 -10.24 -10.99 5.04
N LEU A 122 -9.03 -10.77 4.54
CA LEU A 122 -8.59 -9.45 4.09
C LEU A 122 -9.52 -8.89 2.99
N ARG A 123 -9.91 -9.71 2.01
CA ARG A 123 -10.86 -9.30 0.96
C ARG A 123 -12.23 -8.91 1.53
N GLU A 124 -12.71 -9.65 2.52
CA GLU A 124 -13.94 -9.29 3.23
C GLU A 124 -13.81 -7.95 3.96
N LEU A 125 -12.68 -7.65 4.60
CA LEU A 125 -12.43 -6.35 5.24
C LEU A 125 -12.45 -5.21 4.21
N ILE A 126 -11.80 -5.39 3.07
CA ILE A 126 -11.75 -4.40 1.99
C ILE A 126 -13.15 -4.09 1.46
N ILE A 127 -14.01 -5.10 1.33
CA ILE A 127 -15.42 -4.90 0.99
C ILE A 127 -16.14 -4.11 2.08
N LYS A 128 -15.91 -4.39 3.37
CA LYS A 128 -16.54 -3.62 4.48
C LYS A 128 -16.15 -2.15 4.44
N ASP A 129 -14.89 -1.85 4.14
CA ASP A 129 -14.43 -0.46 4.03
C ASP A 129 -15.11 0.27 2.86
N ALA A 130 -15.24 -0.40 1.71
CA ALA A 130 -15.98 0.14 0.57
C ALA A 130 -17.47 0.34 0.90
N LEU A 131 -18.09 -0.59 1.64
CA LEU A 131 -19.47 -0.47 2.10
C LEU A 131 -19.65 0.70 3.06
N PHE A 132 -18.75 0.90 4.02
CA PHE A 132 -18.78 2.05 4.93
C PHE A 132 -18.81 3.37 4.14
N LEU A 133 -17.98 3.51 3.11
CA LEU A 133 -17.91 4.75 2.32
C LEU A 133 -19.14 4.94 1.41
N THR A 134 -19.72 3.85 0.93
CA THR A 134 -20.77 3.93 -0.08
C THR A 134 -22.19 3.83 0.49
N THR A 135 -22.38 3.37 1.72
CA THR A 135 -23.72 3.28 2.33
C THR A 135 -24.06 4.51 3.18
N GLU A 136 -25.31 4.60 3.65
CA GLU A 136 -25.72 5.65 4.59
C GLU A 136 -24.95 5.50 5.91
N PRO A 137 -24.48 6.60 6.51
CA PRO A 137 -24.76 8.00 6.17
C PRO A 137 -23.77 8.66 5.18
N ASN A 138 -22.80 7.92 4.64
CA ASN A 138 -21.64 8.48 3.95
C ASN A 138 -21.86 8.76 2.46
N ARG A 139 -22.29 7.75 1.69
CA ARG A 139 -22.53 7.78 0.23
C ARG A 139 -21.56 8.65 -0.59
N THR A 140 -20.58 8.03 -1.23
CA THR A 140 -19.56 8.74 -2.02
C THR A 140 -19.79 8.67 -3.54
N LYS A 141 -19.22 9.60 -4.32
CA LYS A 141 -19.26 9.54 -5.80
C LYS A 141 -18.17 8.67 -6.42
N MET A 142 -17.14 8.38 -5.65
CA MET A 142 -15.96 7.60 -6.03
C MET A 142 -15.40 6.95 -4.77
N VAL A 143 -14.78 5.80 -4.94
CA VAL A 143 -14.02 5.11 -3.88
C VAL A 143 -12.55 5.06 -4.30
N VAL A 144 -11.68 5.67 -3.52
CA VAL A 144 -10.23 5.59 -3.70
C VAL A 144 -9.67 4.60 -2.69
N ILE A 145 -9.09 3.51 -3.19
CA ILE A 145 -8.39 2.53 -2.38
C ILE A 145 -6.94 3.00 -2.22
N ALA A 146 -6.67 3.82 -1.20
CA ALA A 146 -5.35 4.39 -0.97
C ALA A 146 -4.32 3.34 -0.52
N CYS A 147 -4.77 2.24 0.10
CA CYS A 147 -3.88 1.16 0.50
C CYS A 147 -3.40 0.37 -0.72
N ASN A 148 -2.08 0.23 -0.85
CA ASN A 148 -1.47 -0.63 -1.87
C ASN A 148 -1.86 -2.11 -1.68
N THR A 149 -1.85 -2.59 -0.43
CA THR A 149 -2.22 -3.98 -0.13
C THR A 149 -3.71 -4.22 -0.41
N ALA A 150 -4.59 -3.28 -0.03
CA ALA A 150 -6.02 -3.41 -0.34
C ALA A 150 -6.29 -3.37 -1.84
N THR A 151 -5.59 -2.50 -2.58
CA THR A 151 -5.69 -2.45 -4.04
C THR A 151 -5.31 -3.81 -4.65
N ALA A 152 -4.19 -4.39 -4.19
CA ALA A 152 -3.68 -5.66 -4.70
C ALA A 152 -4.64 -6.84 -4.52
N TYR A 153 -5.40 -6.87 -3.43
CA TYR A 153 -6.26 -8.01 -3.08
C TYR A 153 -7.74 -7.78 -3.33
N GLY A 154 -8.22 -6.53 -3.35
CA GLY A 154 -9.66 -6.25 -3.32
C GLY A 154 -10.16 -5.21 -4.32
N LEU A 155 -9.31 -4.61 -5.16
CA LEU A 155 -9.79 -3.65 -6.18
C LEU A 155 -10.86 -4.28 -7.09
N ASP A 156 -10.63 -5.51 -7.55
CA ASP A 156 -11.57 -6.20 -8.44
C ASP A 156 -12.87 -6.61 -7.72
N ASP A 157 -12.79 -6.99 -6.43
CA ASP A 157 -13.97 -7.23 -5.59
C ASP A 157 -14.83 -5.96 -5.47
N VAL A 158 -14.20 -4.82 -5.20
CA VAL A 158 -14.89 -3.52 -5.08
C VAL A 158 -15.48 -3.10 -6.44
N LYS A 159 -14.78 -3.34 -7.57
CA LYS A 159 -15.33 -3.12 -8.92
C LYS A 159 -16.59 -3.93 -9.15
N ILE A 160 -16.61 -5.21 -8.76
CA ILE A 160 -17.77 -6.09 -8.90
C ILE A 160 -18.92 -5.59 -8.03
N LEU A 161 -18.68 -5.33 -6.74
CA LEU A 161 -19.68 -4.80 -5.81
C LEU A 161 -20.34 -3.53 -6.36
N LEU A 162 -19.54 -2.55 -6.77
CA LEU A 162 -20.05 -1.27 -7.26
C LEU A 162 -20.71 -1.40 -8.63
N GLY A 163 -20.21 -2.27 -9.51
CA GLY A 163 -20.87 -2.60 -10.77
C GLY A 163 -22.25 -3.21 -10.58
N LEU A 164 -22.40 -4.13 -9.62
CA LEU A 164 -23.69 -4.75 -9.27
C LEU A 164 -24.64 -3.78 -8.56
N SER A 165 -24.11 -2.81 -7.80
CA SER A 165 -24.92 -1.79 -7.11
C SER A 165 -25.74 -0.90 -8.05
N GLY A 166 -25.31 -0.73 -9.31
CA GLY A 166 -25.97 0.14 -10.29
C GLY A 166 -25.86 1.64 -10.00
N THR A 167 -25.06 2.06 -9.02
CA THR A 167 -24.93 3.45 -8.58
C THR A 167 -24.15 4.35 -9.53
N GLY A 168 -23.26 3.76 -10.35
CA GLY A 168 -22.29 4.50 -11.17
C GLY A 168 -21.04 4.96 -10.40
N VAL A 169 -20.91 4.63 -9.12
CA VAL A 169 -19.69 4.87 -8.33
C VAL A 169 -18.56 3.99 -8.86
N LYS A 170 -17.38 4.58 -9.06
CA LYS A 170 -16.20 3.88 -9.58
C LYS A 170 -15.13 3.77 -8.50
N PRO A 171 -14.45 2.62 -8.37
CA PRO A 171 -13.26 2.51 -7.56
C PRO A 171 -12.00 2.87 -8.36
N ILE A 172 -11.05 3.55 -7.71
CA ILE A 172 -9.69 3.82 -8.20
C ILE A 172 -8.71 3.20 -7.21
N GLY A 173 -7.69 2.49 -7.71
CA GLY A 173 -6.63 1.89 -6.91
C GLY A 173 -5.28 2.54 -7.18
N VAL A 174 -4.32 2.36 -6.27
CA VAL A 174 -3.00 2.98 -6.38
C VAL A 174 -2.01 2.21 -7.26
N ILE A 175 -2.22 0.92 -7.51
CA ILE A 175 -1.23 0.07 -8.21
C ILE A 175 -1.08 0.46 -9.67
N GLU A 176 -2.17 0.49 -10.42
CA GLU A 176 -2.17 0.85 -11.84
C GLU A 176 -1.61 2.27 -12.05
N ALA A 177 -1.99 3.21 -11.19
CA ALA A 177 -1.43 4.56 -11.16
C ALA A 177 0.09 4.58 -10.93
N GLY A 178 0.59 3.76 -9.98
CA GLY A 178 2.03 3.61 -9.74
C GLY A 178 2.77 3.02 -10.94
N VAL A 179 2.17 2.06 -11.65
CA VAL A 179 2.70 1.48 -12.89
C VAL A 179 2.77 2.52 -14.00
N ASP A 180 1.70 3.29 -14.22
CA ASP A 180 1.67 4.36 -15.21
C ASP A 180 2.77 5.39 -14.96
N GLY A 181 2.98 5.78 -13.70
CA GLY A 181 4.06 6.68 -13.29
C GLY A 181 5.46 6.12 -13.59
N ALA A 182 5.72 4.87 -13.20
CA ALA A 182 7.01 4.22 -13.44
C ALA A 182 7.34 4.08 -14.92
N MET A 183 6.36 3.64 -15.71
CA MET A 183 6.52 3.44 -17.13
C MET A 183 6.67 4.76 -17.90
N SER A 184 6.08 5.85 -17.40
CA SER A 184 6.24 7.19 -17.99
C SER A 184 7.59 7.82 -17.65
N ALA A 185 8.18 7.49 -16.49
CA ALA A 185 9.50 7.95 -16.10
C ALA A 185 10.63 7.29 -16.91
N ILE A 186 10.37 6.14 -17.53
CA ILE A 186 11.35 5.41 -18.32
C ILE A 186 11.13 5.72 -19.81
N SER A 187 12.20 6.09 -20.50
CA SER A 187 12.25 6.16 -21.97
C SER A 187 13.05 4.96 -22.49
N PRO A 188 12.44 3.77 -22.63
CA PRO A 188 13.23 2.60 -23.00
C PRO A 188 13.70 2.74 -24.44
N ASP A 189 15.00 2.58 -24.64
CA ASP A 189 15.55 2.32 -25.97
C ASP A 189 14.96 1.01 -26.48
N SER A 190 14.40 1.06 -27.69
CA SER A 190 13.50 0.08 -28.31
C SER A 190 14.03 -1.37 -28.39
N SER A 191 15.31 -1.61 -28.06
CA SER A 191 15.98 -2.91 -28.17
C SER A 191 16.63 -3.42 -26.89
N ASN A 192 16.85 -2.57 -25.88
CA ASN A 192 17.62 -2.95 -24.69
C ASN A 192 16.71 -3.28 -23.50
N PRO A 193 17.03 -4.31 -22.69
CA PRO A 193 16.26 -4.60 -21.49
C PRO A 193 16.39 -3.47 -20.46
N PHE A 194 15.35 -3.26 -19.67
CA PHE A 194 15.30 -2.28 -18.59
C PHE A 194 14.64 -2.88 -17.35
N ALA A 195 14.87 -2.27 -16.19
CA ALA A 195 14.31 -2.74 -14.94
C ALA A 195 13.48 -1.68 -14.19
N VAL A 196 12.45 -2.17 -13.51
CA VAL A 196 11.63 -1.43 -12.55
C VAL A 196 11.74 -2.12 -11.20
N GLY A 197 12.18 -1.39 -10.19
CA GLY A 197 12.12 -1.83 -8.79
C GLY A 197 10.72 -1.63 -8.21
N VAL A 198 10.28 -2.55 -7.38
CA VAL A 198 9.04 -2.42 -6.60
C VAL A 198 9.39 -2.67 -5.14
N LEU A 199 9.28 -1.62 -4.33
CA LEU A 199 9.41 -1.70 -2.88
C LEU A 199 8.02 -1.56 -2.29
N ALA A 200 7.47 -2.64 -1.75
CA ALA A 200 6.10 -2.67 -1.21
C ALA A 200 6.02 -3.56 0.04
N THR A 201 4.87 -3.59 0.73
CA THR A 201 4.67 -4.53 1.85
C THR A 201 4.85 -5.97 1.38
N VAL A 202 5.16 -6.89 2.30
CA VAL A 202 5.29 -8.32 1.97
C VAL A 202 3.99 -8.85 1.33
N GLY A 203 2.83 -8.43 1.83
CA GLY A 203 1.52 -8.76 1.27
C GLY A 203 1.32 -8.24 -0.15
N THR A 204 1.71 -6.99 -0.43
CA THR A 204 1.61 -6.44 -1.79
C THR A 204 2.53 -7.19 -2.76
N ILE A 205 3.77 -7.50 -2.36
CA ILE A 205 4.68 -8.27 -3.22
C ILE A 205 4.16 -9.69 -3.47
N SER A 206 3.69 -10.39 -2.43
CA SER A 206 3.19 -11.76 -2.55
C SER A 206 1.94 -11.90 -3.42
N SER A 207 1.14 -10.83 -3.53
CA SER A 207 -0.03 -10.79 -4.41
C SER A 207 0.31 -10.82 -5.91
N GLY A 208 1.53 -10.42 -6.28
CA GLY A 208 1.92 -10.19 -7.67
C GLY A 208 1.25 -8.96 -8.32
N GLY A 209 0.54 -8.11 -7.56
CA GLY A 209 -0.25 -6.99 -8.09
C GLY A 209 0.53 -6.06 -9.02
N TYR A 210 1.67 -5.54 -8.56
CA TYR A 210 2.54 -4.69 -9.39
C TYR A 210 3.16 -5.43 -10.57
N GLU A 211 3.63 -6.67 -10.37
CA GLU A 211 4.24 -7.46 -11.46
C GLU A 211 3.22 -7.72 -12.57
N ASN A 212 2.01 -8.17 -12.22
CA ASN A 212 0.92 -8.40 -13.16
C ASN A 212 0.52 -7.10 -13.89
N ALA A 213 0.40 -5.98 -13.16
CA ALA A 213 0.05 -4.68 -13.74
C ALA A 213 1.14 -4.17 -14.71
N LEU A 214 2.42 -4.28 -14.35
CA LEU A 214 3.55 -3.91 -15.21
C LEU A 214 3.59 -4.76 -16.48
N MET A 215 3.45 -6.08 -16.36
CA MET A 215 3.44 -6.99 -17.51
C MET A 215 2.24 -6.74 -18.42
N LYS A 216 1.08 -6.44 -17.84
CA LYS A 216 -0.11 -6.01 -18.59
C LYS A 216 0.13 -4.70 -19.33
N TYR A 217 0.71 -3.70 -18.69
CA TYR A 217 1.02 -2.42 -19.32
C TYR A 217 1.94 -2.58 -20.54
N VAL A 218 3.04 -3.33 -20.37
CA VAL A 218 4.00 -3.66 -21.44
C VAL A 218 3.30 -4.34 -22.62
N SER A 219 2.42 -5.30 -22.34
CA SER A 219 1.63 -6.00 -23.35
C SER A 219 0.66 -5.07 -24.09
N ASP A 220 -0.14 -4.29 -23.36
CA ASP A 220 -1.17 -3.41 -23.91
C ASP A 220 -0.57 -2.30 -24.79
N LYS A 221 0.56 -1.73 -24.36
CA LYS A 221 1.29 -0.69 -25.09
C LYS A 221 2.28 -1.23 -26.12
N ARG A 222 2.42 -2.56 -26.23
CA ARG A 222 3.29 -3.27 -27.19
C ARG A 222 4.76 -2.84 -27.09
N PHE A 223 5.27 -2.69 -25.87
CA PHE A 223 6.69 -2.44 -25.64
C PHE A 223 7.51 -3.61 -26.20
N LYS A 224 8.55 -3.29 -26.98
CA LYS A 224 9.45 -4.29 -27.57
C LYS A 224 10.60 -4.68 -26.64
N SER A 225 11.04 -3.74 -25.82
CA SER A 225 12.13 -3.90 -24.87
C SER A 225 11.72 -4.84 -23.72
N PRO A 226 12.54 -5.85 -23.36
CA PRO A 226 12.22 -6.74 -22.24
C PRO A 226 12.24 -5.99 -20.90
N LEU A 227 11.15 -6.06 -20.13
CA LEU A 227 11.06 -5.53 -18.78
C LEU A 227 11.55 -6.57 -17.75
N LYS A 228 12.34 -6.12 -16.78
CA LYS A 228 12.67 -6.85 -15.55
C LYS A 228 12.00 -6.17 -14.36
N VAL A 229 11.17 -6.90 -13.63
CA VAL A 229 10.57 -6.42 -12.38
C VAL A 229 11.39 -6.97 -11.21
N VAL A 230 11.86 -6.10 -10.33
CA VAL A 230 12.62 -6.49 -9.13
C VAL A 230 11.79 -6.18 -7.90
N ASN A 231 11.34 -7.24 -7.21
CA ASN A 231 10.44 -7.13 -6.08
C ASN A 231 11.19 -7.21 -4.74
N GLN A 232 10.91 -6.24 -3.85
CA GLN A 232 11.37 -6.26 -2.46
C GLN A 232 10.20 -6.03 -1.48
N GLY A 233 9.97 -7.02 -0.63
CA GLY A 233 9.05 -6.91 0.50
C GLY A 233 9.67 -6.10 1.64
N GLY A 234 8.97 -5.07 2.08
CA GLY A 234 9.33 -4.20 3.20
C GLY A 234 8.85 -4.76 4.54
N LEU A 235 9.35 -5.94 4.94
CA LEU A 235 9.01 -6.59 6.21
C LEU A 235 9.20 -5.63 7.39
N GLY A 236 8.12 -5.26 8.05
CA GLY A 236 8.15 -4.40 9.24
C GLY A 236 8.43 -2.92 8.95
N PHE A 237 8.58 -2.52 7.69
CA PHE A 237 8.94 -1.14 7.36
C PHE A 237 7.76 -0.18 7.59
N ALA A 238 6.56 -0.53 7.10
CA ALA A 238 5.38 0.31 7.31
C ALA A 238 4.99 0.35 8.80
N GLU A 239 5.10 -0.79 9.46
CA GLU A 239 4.82 -0.95 10.89
C GLU A 239 5.81 -0.15 11.75
N ALA A 240 7.10 -0.13 11.38
CA ALA A 240 8.08 0.72 12.05
C ALA A 240 7.81 2.21 11.85
N VAL A 241 7.27 2.62 10.69
CA VAL A 241 6.81 4.01 10.50
C VAL A 241 5.67 4.32 11.46
N ASP A 242 4.69 3.44 11.62
CA ASP A 242 3.55 3.65 12.53
C ASP A 242 3.86 3.44 14.01
N SER A 243 5.14 3.28 14.36
CA SER A 243 5.59 3.06 15.74
C SER A 243 4.98 1.79 16.39
N GLU A 244 4.69 0.76 15.59
CA GLU A 244 4.20 -0.52 16.10
C GLU A 244 5.27 -1.19 16.97
N THR A 245 4.90 -1.52 18.20
CA THR A 245 5.85 -1.91 19.25
C THR A 245 6.57 -3.23 18.95
N ASP A 246 5.97 -4.13 18.17
CA ASP A 246 6.62 -5.35 17.69
C ASP A 246 7.76 -5.08 16.68
N TYR A 247 7.86 -3.88 16.12
CA TYR A 247 8.84 -3.52 15.07
C TYR A 247 9.79 -2.40 15.47
N ILE A 248 9.34 -1.46 16.31
CA ILE A 248 10.18 -0.39 16.83
C ILE A 248 9.78 -0.06 18.27
N LEU A 249 10.77 0.09 19.15
CA LEU A 249 10.57 0.56 20.51
C LEU A 249 11.73 1.50 20.85
N ARG A 250 11.51 2.80 20.71
CA ARG A 250 12.57 3.82 20.83
C ARG A 250 13.31 3.77 22.17
N GLY A 251 12.62 3.37 23.25
CA GLY A 251 13.21 3.21 24.58
C GLY A 251 13.99 1.91 24.79
N ALA A 252 13.93 0.95 23.85
CA ALA A 252 14.66 -0.31 23.96
C ALA A 252 16.17 -0.07 23.83
N SER A 253 16.93 -0.71 24.71
CA SER A 253 18.40 -0.67 24.70
C SER A 253 19.03 -2.05 24.45
N GLN A 254 18.21 -3.10 24.31
CA GLN A 254 18.61 -4.48 24.09
C GLN A 254 17.63 -5.18 23.14
N PRO A 255 18.08 -6.22 22.40
CA PRO A 255 17.20 -7.03 21.57
C PRO A 255 16.00 -7.59 22.34
N ARG A 256 14.83 -7.64 21.67
CA ARG A 256 13.55 -8.04 22.25
C ARG A 256 13.04 -9.34 21.65
N THR A 257 12.34 -10.13 22.46
CA THR A 257 11.81 -11.44 22.04
C THR A 257 10.58 -11.34 21.15
N ASN A 258 9.81 -10.26 21.25
CA ASN A 258 8.62 -10.02 20.43
C ASN A 258 8.92 -9.25 19.12
N TYR A 259 10.19 -9.06 18.76
CA TYR A 259 10.57 -8.35 17.54
C TYR A 259 10.17 -9.14 16.29
N ARG A 260 9.52 -8.47 15.33
CA ARG A 260 9.01 -9.09 14.08
C ARG A 260 9.61 -8.50 12.79
N GLY A 261 10.57 -7.59 12.91
CA GLY A 261 11.27 -7.03 11.76
C GLY A 261 12.41 -7.92 11.24
N PRO A 262 13.19 -7.43 10.26
CA PRO A 262 14.34 -8.16 9.72
C PRO A 262 15.36 -8.47 10.80
N GLY A 263 15.64 -9.76 10.98
CA GLY A 263 16.68 -10.26 11.87
C GLY A 263 17.97 -10.63 11.12
N LEU A 264 19.00 -11.01 11.87
CA LEU A 264 20.21 -11.64 11.32
C LEU A 264 19.82 -12.87 10.48
N GLY A 265 20.35 -12.98 9.25
CA GLY A 265 20.03 -14.10 8.37
C GLY A 265 20.70 -13.98 6.99
N GLU A 266 20.43 -14.96 6.12
CA GLU A 266 20.98 -14.98 4.77
C GLU A 266 20.23 -14.00 3.85
N PHE A 267 20.96 -13.39 2.92
CA PHE A 267 20.37 -12.59 1.85
C PHE A 267 19.46 -13.47 0.96
N PRO A 268 18.28 -12.98 0.52
CA PRO A 268 17.72 -11.65 0.75
C PRO A 268 16.75 -11.57 1.95
N GLU A 269 16.54 -12.66 2.67
CA GLU A 269 15.48 -12.78 3.68
C GLU A 269 15.87 -12.17 5.04
N GLY A 270 17.16 -12.08 5.35
CA GLY A 270 17.69 -11.50 6.58
C GLY A 270 18.79 -10.47 6.37
N ILE A 271 19.24 -9.88 7.48
CA ILE A 271 20.38 -8.97 7.54
C ILE A 271 21.65 -9.81 7.35
N ASP A 272 22.16 -9.84 6.12
CA ASP A 272 23.40 -10.52 5.75
C ASP A 272 24.60 -9.71 6.27
N THR A 273 25.45 -10.37 7.07
CA THR A 273 26.63 -9.74 7.67
C THR A 273 27.65 -9.27 6.64
N ASN A 274 27.68 -9.90 5.46
CA ASN A 274 28.55 -9.49 4.35
C ASN A 274 28.12 -8.16 3.73
N LEU A 275 26.87 -7.74 3.94
CA LEU A 275 26.29 -6.50 3.41
C LEU A 275 26.25 -5.37 4.44
N LEU A 276 26.72 -5.57 5.69
CA LEU A 276 26.69 -4.53 6.74
C LEU A 276 27.36 -3.22 6.32
N GLY A 277 28.47 -3.30 5.57
CA GLY A 277 29.16 -2.12 5.04
C GLY A 277 28.35 -1.34 4.00
N LEU A 278 27.40 -1.99 3.33
CA LEU A 278 26.48 -1.37 2.36
C LEU A 278 25.23 -0.85 3.06
N TYR A 279 24.69 -1.62 4.01
CA TYR A 279 23.56 -1.16 4.83
C TYR A 279 23.88 0.15 5.55
N LYS A 280 25.10 0.30 6.11
CA LYS A 280 25.53 1.45 6.94
C LYS A 280 24.44 1.88 7.93
N PHE A 281 23.95 0.94 8.72
CA PHE A 281 22.93 1.22 9.72
C PHE A 281 23.38 2.33 10.67
N ASP A 282 22.46 3.21 11.03
CA ASP A 282 22.64 4.15 12.12
C ASP A 282 22.64 3.37 13.45
N THR A 283 23.73 3.49 14.19
CA THR A 283 23.92 2.87 15.51
C THR A 283 23.76 3.87 16.66
N SER A 284 23.47 5.14 16.37
CA SER A 284 23.26 6.17 17.40
C SER A 284 21.91 5.98 18.09
N GLY A 285 21.79 6.44 19.34
CA GLY A 285 20.49 6.52 20.03
C GLY A 285 19.68 5.22 20.10
N ASN A 286 20.34 4.05 20.13
CA ASN A 286 19.70 2.73 20.07
C ASN A 286 18.91 2.46 18.77
N SER A 287 19.22 3.15 17.66
CA SER A 287 18.65 2.91 16.33
C SER A 287 18.92 1.50 15.78
N LEU A 288 19.96 0.83 16.28
CA LEU A 288 20.28 -0.57 16.01
C LEU A 288 20.53 -1.29 17.33
N LEU A 289 19.86 -2.41 17.56
CA LEU A 289 20.04 -3.25 18.75
C LEU A 289 20.74 -4.54 18.33
N PHE A 290 21.72 -4.99 19.12
CA PHE A 290 22.38 -6.26 18.85
C PHE A 290 22.86 -6.93 20.14
N SER A 291 22.99 -8.25 20.11
CA SER A 291 23.68 -9.04 21.15
C SER A 291 24.87 -9.76 20.54
N LYS A 292 25.84 -10.10 21.40
CA LYS A 292 27.01 -10.89 21.03
C LYS A 292 27.07 -12.16 21.87
N ASN A 293 27.52 -13.25 21.26
CA ASN A 293 27.78 -14.49 21.98
C ASN A 293 29.07 -14.37 22.83
N GLU A 294 29.39 -15.43 23.59
CA GLU A 294 30.59 -15.48 24.44
C GLU A 294 31.91 -15.29 23.67
N LYS A 295 31.91 -15.54 22.35
CA LYS A 295 33.07 -15.34 21.46
C LYS A 295 33.16 -13.93 20.87
N GLY A 296 32.19 -13.06 21.19
CA GLY A 296 32.11 -11.68 20.68
C GLY A 296 31.51 -11.56 19.28
N GLU A 297 30.98 -12.65 18.71
CA GLU A 297 30.31 -12.67 17.41
C GLU A 297 28.87 -12.17 17.58
N VAL A 298 28.35 -11.46 16.57
CA VAL A 298 26.97 -10.95 16.61
C VAL A 298 26.00 -12.13 16.51
N GLU A 299 25.13 -12.25 17.52
CA GLU A 299 24.13 -13.32 17.62
C GLU A 299 22.74 -12.84 17.20
N ASN A 300 22.41 -11.59 17.48
CA ASN A 300 21.12 -10.99 17.17
C ASN A 300 21.32 -9.56 16.68
N ILE A 301 20.54 -9.14 15.67
CA ILE A 301 20.46 -7.77 15.17
C ILE A 301 18.98 -7.43 15.01
N GLN A 302 18.57 -6.27 15.50
CA GLN A 302 17.23 -5.73 15.34
C GLN A 302 17.29 -4.27 14.93
N LEU A 303 16.54 -3.92 13.89
CA LEU A 303 16.39 -2.54 13.44
C LEU A 303 15.43 -1.82 14.38
N ASN A 304 15.83 -0.68 14.92
CA ASN A 304 15.04 0.09 15.88
C ASN A 304 14.92 1.57 15.46
N SER A 305 15.04 1.83 14.15
CA SER A 305 14.77 3.14 13.53
C SER A 305 14.17 2.94 12.15
N THR A 306 13.22 3.81 11.76
CA THR A 306 12.61 3.78 10.42
C THR A 306 13.64 3.97 9.31
N GLY A 307 14.67 4.79 9.55
CA GLY A 307 15.80 4.96 8.63
C GLY A 307 16.54 3.65 8.38
N ASN A 308 16.77 2.84 9.42
CA ASN A 308 17.43 1.55 9.25
C ASN A 308 16.58 0.54 8.46
N TYR A 309 15.25 0.54 8.63
CA TYR A 309 14.36 -0.24 7.76
C TYR A 309 14.45 0.20 6.29
N ALA A 310 14.42 1.51 6.03
CA ALA A 310 14.58 2.06 4.68
C ALA A 310 15.90 1.60 4.04
N ARG A 311 17.00 1.70 4.80
CA ARG A 311 18.34 1.28 4.35
C ARG A 311 18.42 -0.21 4.06
N PHE A 312 17.92 -1.06 4.96
CA PHE A 312 17.90 -2.51 4.76
C PHE A 312 17.18 -2.86 3.46
N HIS A 313 15.93 -2.42 3.29
CA HIS A 313 15.14 -2.81 2.14
C HIS A 313 15.65 -2.22 0.82
N MET A 314 16.14 -0.98 0.82
CA MET A 314 16.66 -0.37 -0.40
C MET A 314 17.95 -1.05 -0.86
N VAL A 315 18.89 -1.33 0.05
CA VAL A 315 20.11 -2.09 -0.29
C VAL A 315 19.75 -3.48 -0.77
N THR A 316 18.84 -4.18 -0.11
CA THR A 316 18.41 -5.52 -0.51
C THR A 316 17.76 -5.52 -1.91
N LEU A 317 16.94 -4.51 -2.23
CA LEU A 317 16.34 -4.36 -3.57
C LEU A 317 17.40 -4.20 -4.65
N ILE A 318 18.37 -3.30 -4.46
CA ILE A 318 19.44 -3.05 -5.44
C ILE A 318 20.39 -4.26 -5.54
N GLU A 319 20.73 -4.90 -4.42
CA GLU A 319 21.56 -6.11 -4.43
C GLU A 319 20.88 -7.27 -5.15
N LYS A 320 19.56 -7.45 -4.98
CA LYS A 320 18.79 -8.43 -5.75
C LYS A 320 18.90 -8.12 -7.23
N HIS A 321 18.65 -6.88 -7.61
CA HIS A 321 18.75 -6.46 -9.01
C HIS A 321 20.14 -6.74 -9.59
N ARG A 322 21.20 -6.36 -8.86
CA ARG A 322 22.59 -6.53 -9.28
C ARG A 322 22.97 -7.99 -9.51
N ARG A 323 22.51 -8.89 -8.64
CA ARG A 323 22.80 -10.33 -8.72
C ARG A 323 21.99 -11.02 -9.81
N ASP A 324 20.71 -10.67 -9.94
CA ASP A 324 19.76 -11.42 -10.78
C ASP A 324 19.65 -10.86 -12.21
N ASN A 325 20.03 -9.61 -12.44
CA ASN A 325 19.88 -8.92 -13.72
C ASN A 325 21.14 -8.15 -14.14
N PRO A 326 22.32 -8.80 -14.24
CA PRO A 326 23.55 -8.13 -14.62
C PRO A 326 23.42 -7.45 -15.98
N GLY A 327 23.93 -6.22 -16.09
CA GLY A 327 23.89 -5.41 -17.32
C GLY A 327 22.52 -4.82 -17.69
N VAL A 328 21.48 -5.03 -16.89
CA VAL A 328 20.18 -4.38 -17.06
C VAL A 328 20.09 -3.19 -16.11
N LYS A 329 19.72 -2.02 -16.64
CA LYS A 329 19.64 -0.78 -15.86
C LYS A 329 18.26 -0.62 -15.22
N MET A 330 18.20 -0.42 -13.90
CA MET A 330 17.00 0.04 -13.20
C MET A 330 16.84 1.54 -13.32
N GLY A 331 15.74 1.98 -13.93
CA GLY A 331 15.44 3.40 -14.17
C GLY A 331 14.42 3.99 -13.20
N SER A 332 13.61 3.16 -12.55
CA SER A 332 12.61 3.64 -11.61
C SER A 332 12.37 2.65 -10.47
N VAL A 333 11.90 3.16 -9.34
CA VAL A 333 11.49 2.37 -8.17
C VAL A 333 10.10 2.83 -7.74
N ILE A 334 9.14 1.90 -7.75
CA ILE A 334 7.79 2.16 -7.24
C ILE A 334 7.79 2.03 -5.72
N LEU A 335 7.32 3.08 -5.04
CA LEU A 335 7.04 3.08 -3.60
C LEU A 335 5.64 2.51 -3.35
N GLY A 336 5.52 1.19 -3.42
CA GLY A 336 4.27 0.43 -3.31
C GLY A 336 3.69 0.33 -1.90
N CYS A 337 3.85 1.35 -1.07
CA CYS A 337 3.25 1.49 0.25
C CYS A 337 3.13 2.98 0.60
N THR A 338 2.00 3.37 1.17
CA THR A 338 1.67 4.75 1.56
C THR A 338 2.65 5.36 2.56
N HIS A 339 3.40 4.55 3.30
CA HIS A 339 4.37 4.99 4.31
C HIS A 339 5.75 5.31 3.75
N TYR A 340 6.13 4.72 2.61
CA TYR A 340 7.50 4.80 2.10
C TYR A 340 7.91 6.20 1.61
N PRO A 341 7.00 7.03 1.05
CA PRO A 341 7.31 8.43 0.74
C PRO A 341 7.86 9.24 1.92
N PHE A 342 7.49 8.92 3.18
CA PHE A 342 8.06 9.60 4.35
C PHE A 342 9.58 9.43 4.52
N LEU A 343 10.15 8.41 3.88
CA LEU A 343 11.58 8.07 3.96
C LEU A 343 12.30 8.23 2.61
N ILE A 344 11.69 8.93 1.64
CA ILE A 344 12.24 9.09 0.29
C ILE A 344 13.67 9.64 0.28
N ASP A 345 13.97 10.62 1.15
CA ASP A 345 15.33 11.19 1.28
C ASP A 345 16.36 10.12 1.67
N THR A 346 15.96 9.16 2.53
CA THR A 346 16.85 8.06 2.94
C THR A 346 17.02 7.06 1.81
N LEU A 347 15.96 6.76 1.05
CA LEU A 347 16.02 5.84 -0.10
C LEU A 347 16.92 6.41 -1.22
N ILE A 348 16.76 7.70 -1.56
CA ILE A 348 17.63 8.41 -2.51
C ILE A 348 19.09 8.36 -2.04
N LYS A 349 19.34 8.70 -0.77
CA LYS A 349 20.68 8.67 -0.18
C LYS A 349 21.33 7.28 -0.29
N VAL A 350 20.58 6.21 -0.10
CA VAL A 350 21.10 4.84 -0.27
C VAL A 350 21.53 4.61 -1.72
N VAL A 351 20.71 5.00 -2.70
CA VAL A 351 21.07 4.85 -4.13
C VAL A 351 22.35 5.62 -4.46
N ASP A 352 22.50 6.85 -3.97
CA ASP A 352 23.70 7.68 -4.18
C ASP A 352 24.96 7.07 -3.54
N GLU A 353 24.81 6.54 -2.33
CA GLU A 353 25.89 5.84 -1.63
C GLU A 353 26.32 4.54 -2.32
N LEU A 354 25.38 3.80 -2.91
CA LEU A 354 25.68 2.59 -3.69
C LEU A 354 26.34 2.96 -5.03
N ARG A 355 25.87 4.02 -5.71
CA ARG A 355 26.49 4.49 -6.97
C ARG A 355 27.98 4.84 -6.81
N THR A 356 28.35 5.36 -5.64
CA THR A 356 29.73 5.74 -5.32
C THR A 356 30.53 4.62 -4.64
N TYR A 357 29.92 3.45 -4.41
CA TYR A 357 30.59 2.31 -3.79
C TYR A 357 31.50 1.61 -4.80
N SER A 358 32.80 1.59 -4.48
CA SER A 358 33.83 0.91 -5.26
C SER A 358 34.36 -0.31 -4.52
N GLN A 359 34.42 -1.44 -5.22
CA GLN A 359 35.12 -2.65 -4.81
C GLN A 359 36.32 -2.86 -5.73
N ASP A 360 37.53 -2.93 -5.15
CA ASP A 360 38.79 -3.08 -5.90
C ASP A 360 39.01 -2.03 -7.02
N GLY A 361 38.51 -0.82 -6.81
CA GLY A 361 38.61 0.30 -7.76
C GLY A 361 37.53 0.32 -8.84
N VAL A 362 36.54 -0.58 -8.77
CA VAL A 362 35.44 -0.68 -9.72
C VAL A 362 34.11 -0.37 -9.01
N ASN A 363 33.34 0.55 -9.59
CA ASN A 363 31.97 0.82 -9.13
C ASN A 363 31.03 -0.29 -9.61
N ILE A 364 30.72 -1.24 -8.72
CA ILE A 364 29.96 -2.45 -9.09
C ILE A 364 28.47 -2.19 -9.39
N TYR A 365 27.97 -0.98 -9.13
CA TYR A 365 26.59 -0.58 -9.39
C TYR A 365 26.40 0.20 -10.70
N ASP A 366 27.49 0.60 -11.35
CA ASP A 366 27.46 1.37 -12.60
C ASP A 366 26.83 0.60 -13.75
N GLU A 367 26.75 -0.73 -13.70
CA GLU A 367 26.12 -1.52 -14.77
C GLU A 367 24.62 -1.76 -14.55
N VAL A 368 24.10 -1.50 -13.35
CA VAL A 368 22.74 -1.91 -12.94
C VAL A 368 21.85 -0.75 -12.50
N LEU A 369 22.42 0.42 -12.21
CA LEU A 369 21.65 1.64 -11.96
C LEU A 369 21.67 2.55 -13.19
N ALA A 370 20.50 3.00 -13.65
CA ALA A 370 20.43 4.06 -14.67
C ALA A 370 21.09 5.36 -14.17
N GLU A 371 21.35 6.30 -15.07
CA GLU A 371 21.91 7.62 -14.70
C GLU A 371 21.03 8.30 -13.65
N GLU A 372 19.72 8.27 -13.87
CA GLU A 372 18.70 8.70 -12.91
C GLU A 372 17.83 7.51 -12.51
N VAL A 373 17.57 7.35 -11.21
CA VAL A 373 16.60 6.38 -10.69
C VAL A 373 15.43 7.16 -10.11
N VAL A 374 14.31 7.15 -10.83
CA VAL A 374 13.12 7.92 -10.44
C VAL A 374 12.30 7.13 -9.42
N PHE A 375 12.08 7.72 -8.25
CA PHE A 375 11.16 7.16 -7.25
C PHE A 375 9.73 7.57 -7.56
N ILE A 376 8.83 6.60 -7.65
CA ILE A 376 7.45 6.80 -8.03
C ILE A 376 6.57 6.68 -6.79
N ASP A 377 5.97 7.78 -6.39
CA ASP A 377 4.85 7.78 -5.46
C ASP A 377 3.54 7.54 -6.23
N PRO A 378 2.84 6.41 -6.00
CA PRO A 378 1.56 6.14 -6.63
C PRO A 378 0.48 7.19 -6.34
N ALA A 379 0.56 7.92 -5.22
CA ALA A 379 -0.45 8.88 -4.79
C ALA A 379 -0.71 9.99 -5.84
N VAL A 380 0.36 10.52 -6.44
CA VAL A 380 0.29 11.58 -7.45
C VAL A 380 -0.50 11.11 -8.67
N ASN A 381 -0.16 9.93 -9.19
CA ASN A 381 -0.82 9.38 -10.37
C ASN A 381 -2.25 8.94 -10.08
N THR A 382 -2.53 8.53 -8.83
CA THR A 382 -3.89 8.19 -8.38
C THR A 382 -4.80 9.43 -8.43
N ALA A 383 -4.29 10.59 -7.99
CA ALA A 383 -5.01 11.86 -8.10
C ALA A 383 -5.29 12.22 -9.56
N LYS A 384 -4.30 12.05 -10.46
CA LYS A 384 -4.49 12.28 -11.91
C LYS A 384 -5.56 11.38 -12.52
N GLU A 385 -5.56 10.09 -12.18
CA GLU A 385 -6.55 9.14 -12.68
C GLU A 385 -7.96 9.45 -12.17
N ALA A 386 -8.08 9.79 -10.88
CA ALA A 386 -9.33 10.19 -10.27
C ALA A 386 -9.91 11.46 -10.92
N PHE A 387 -9.07 12.48 -11.17
CA PHE A 387 -9.48 13.69 -11.87
C PHE A 387 -10.01 13.37 -13.27
N LYS A 388 -9.23 12.63 -14.07
CA LYS A 388 -9.61 12.21 -15.44
C LYS A 388 -10.95 11.47 -15.44
N THR A 389 -11.15 10.58 -14.47
CA THR A 389 -12.39 9.80 -14.32
C THR A 389 -13.59 10.69 -13.97
N LEU A 390 -13.47 11.53 -12.94
CA LEU A 390 -14.56 12.43 -12.53
C LEU A 390 -14.88 13.49 -13.58
N PHE A 391 -13.87 13.99 -14.29
CA PHE A 391 -14.04 14.94 -15.38
C PHE A 391 -14.83 14.32 -16.53
N ALA A 392 -14.43 13.12 -16.98
CA ALA A 392 -15.12 12.39 -18.05
C ALA A 392 -16.59 12.09 -17.72
N ASP A 393 -16.87 11.76 -16.45
CA ASP A 393 -18.23 11.48 -15.97
C ASP A 393 -19.04 12.75 -15.62
N LYS A 394 -18.44 13.94 -15.73
CA LYS A 394 -19.03 15.23 -15.32
C LYS A 394 -19.43 15.27 -13.84
N ASN A 395 -18.68 14.57 -12.99
CA ASN A 395 -18.92 14.41 -11.56
C ASN A 395 -18.02 15.28 -10.66
N LEU A 396 -17.14 16.12 -11.22
CA LEU A 396 -16.46 17.17 -10.46
C LEU A 396 -17.47 18.21 -9.96
N LYS A 397 -17.42 18.54 -8.66
CA LYS A 397 -18.35 19.45 -7.97
C LYS A 397 -18.24 20.89 -8.50
N ARG A 398 -17.03 21.35 -8.82
CA ARG A 398 -16.72 22.69 -9.39
C ARG A 398 -17.32 23.82 -8.56
N THR A 399 -17.00 23.86 -7.26
CA THR A 399 -17.42 24.92 -6.33
C THR A 399 -16.20 25.69 -5.84
N THR A 400 -16.40 26.92 -5.37
CA THR A 400 -15.35 27.75 -4.73
C THR A 400 -15.43 27.73 -3.21
N VAL A 401 -16.37 26.96 -2.65
CA VAL A 401 -16.47 26.68 -1.21
C VAL A 401 -15.47 25.55 -0.99
N GLY A 402 -14.27 25.89 -0.53
CA GLY A 402 -13.11 24.98 -0.45
C GLY A 402 -13.35 23.64 0.23
N ASN A 403 -12.32 22.80 0.26
CA ASN A 403 -12.47 21.39 0.62
C ASN A 403 -12.97 21.15 2.06
N THR A 404 -13.67 20.03 2.24
CA THR A 404 -13.94 19.45 3.57
C THR A 404 -13.40 18.02 3.64
N LEU A 405 -13.01 17.57 4.82
CA LEU A 405 -12.53 16.21 5.06
C LEU A 405 -13.08 15.66 6.37
N LYS A 406 -13.91 14.63 6.29
CA LYS A 406 -14.38 13.86 7.45
C LYS A 406 -13.52 12.61 7.60
N GLY A 407 -12.72 12.55 8.67
CA GLY A 407 -11.87 11.40 8.97
C GLY A 407 -12.55 10.43 9.95
N TYR A 408 -12.45 9.14 9.66
CA TYR A 408 -12.93 8.03 10.47
C TYR A 408 -11.80 7.02 10.69
N ILE A 409 -11.81 6.37 11.85
CA ILE A 409 -10.85 5.33 12.24
C ILE A 409 -11.56 4.16 12.88
N SER A 410 -11.17 2.93 12.53
CA SER A 410 -11.65 1.74 13.23
C SER A 410 -10.80 1.49 14.49
N VAL A 411 -11.48 1.20 15.60
CA VAL A 411 -10.88 0.81 16.89
C VAL A 411 -11.44 -0.55 17.31
N ALA A 412 -10.77 -1.23 18.23
CA ALA A 412 -11.31 -2.47 18.80
C ALA A 412 -12.66 -2.18 19.47
N HIS A 413 -13.67 -3.02 19.20
CA HIS A 413 -15.00 -2.78 19.74
C HIS A 413 -14.99 -2.76 21.28
N PRO A 414 -15.59 -1.76 21.96
CA PRO A 414 -15.51 -1.64 23.42
C PRO A 414 -15.98 -2.89 24.17
N ASN A 415 -17.04 -3.56 23.68
CA ASN A 415 -17.59 -4.77 24.28
C ASN A 415 -16.78 -6.05 24.02
N LEU A 416 -15.74 -6.01 23.20
CA LEU A 416 -14.89 -7.17 22.94
C LEU A 416 -14.06 -7.51 24.20
N SER A 417 -13.98 -8.82 24.52
CA SER A 417 -13.25 -9.33 25.69
C SER A 417 -11.82 -8.78 25.76
N GLY A 418 -11.38 -8.43 26.98
CA GLY A 418 -10.03 -7.92 27.22
C GLY A 418 -8.93 -8.95 26.88
N GLU A 419 -9.25 -10.23 26.76
CA GLU A 419 -8.28 -11.24 26.32
C GLU A 419 -7.82 -11.04 24.88
N PHE A 420 -8.65 -10.41 24.03
CA PHE A 420 -8.37 -10.13 22.62
C PHE A 420 -7.71 -8.78 22.37
N LYS A 421 -7.54 -7.97 23.42
CA LYS A 421 -6.98 -6.62 23.36
C LYS A 421 -5.63 -6.55 24.07
N ASP A 422 -4.73 -5.72 23.56
CA ASP A 422 -3.48 -5.37 24.24
C ASP A 422 -3.68 -4.27 25.31
N GLU A 423 -2.59 -3.83 25.93
CA GLU A 423 -2.59 -2.77 26.95
C GLU A 423 -3.04 -1.40 26.44
N ASN A 424 -3.01 -1.18 25.12
CA ASN A 424 -3.46 0.03 24.45
C ASN A 424 -4.87 -0.11 23.87
N ASN A 425 -5.60 -1.18 24.22
CA ASN A 425 -6.91 -1.56 23.68
C ASN A 425 -6.91 -1.89 22.17
N ASN A 426 -5.77 -2.14 21.53
CA ASN A 426 -5.72 -2.61 20.15
C ASN A 426 -5.99 -4.11 20.07
N LEU A 427 -6.48 -4.58 18.92
CA LEU A 427 -6.63 -6.03 18.68
C LEU A 427 -5.28 -6.73 18.67
N LYS A 428 -5.13 -7.77 19.52
CA LYS A 428 -3.94 -8.63 19.54
C LYS A 428 -3.71 -9.32 18.20
N PHE A 429 -2.45 -9.61 17.90
CA PHE A 429 -2.03 -10.30 16.68
C PHE A 429 -2.80 -11.60 16.46
N GLU A 430 -2.84 -12.47 17.47
CA GLU A 430 -3.45 -13.80 17.38
C GLU A 430 -4.95 -13.73 17.12
N TYR A 431 -5.63 -12.73 17.70
CA TYR A 431 -7.05 -12.51 17.44
C TYR A 431 -7.26 -11.95 16.03
N LYS A 432 -6.52 -10.89 15.67
CA LYS A 432 -6.61 -10.21 14.36
C LYS A 432 -6.49 -11.18 13.19
N TYR A 433 -5.45 -12.01 13.21
CA TYR A 433 -5.15 -13.00 12.17
C TYR A 433 -5.68 -14.39 12.47
N GLY A 434 -6.41 -14.59 13.58
CA GLY A 434 -7.16 -15.81 13.87
C GLY A 434 -8.56 -15.82 13.26
N ARG A 435 -9.13 -14.63 13.03
CA ARG A 435 -10.47 -14.43 12.45
C ARG A 435 -10.62 -15.05 11.06
N SER A 436 -11.85 -15.39 10.71
CA SER A 436 -12.22 -16.02 9.45
C SER A 436 -13.40 -15.29 8.82
N ILE A 437 -13.57 -15.48 7.51
CA ILE A 437 -14.70 -14.92 6.77
C ILE A 437 -16.04 -15.31 7.37
N GLY A 438 -17.04 -14.46 7.17
CA GLY A 438 -18.41 -14.68 7.58
C GLY A 438 -18.65 -14.55 9.09
N SER A 439 -17.68 -14.06 9.85
CA SER A 439 -17.90 -13.75 11.27
C SER A 439 -18.87 -12.58 11.42
N ASP A 440 -19.97 -12.82 12.12
CA ASP A 440 -20.93 -11.77 12.53
C ASP A 440 -20.50 -11.07 13.83
N GLU A 441 -19.31 -11.41 14.36
CA GLU A 441 -18.76 -10.75 15.54
C GLU A 441 -18.37 -9.30 15.23
N GLN A 442 -19.03 -8.37 15.91
CA GLN A 442 -18.66 -6.95 15.90
C GLN A 442 -17.38 -6.74 16.73
N SER A 443 -16.25 -7.02 16.09
CA SER A 443 -14.91 -6.91 16.70
C SER A 443 -14.29 -5.51 16.57
N VAL A 444 -14.86 -4.65 15.73
CA VAL A 444 -14.40 -3.28 15.47
C VAL A 444 -15.55 -2.29 15.57
N LEU A 445 -15.23 -1.05 15.94
CA LEU A 445 -16.11 0.11 15.91
C LEU A 445 -15.45 1.20 15.07
N VAL A 446 -16.17 1.79 14.14
CA VAL A 446 -15.68 2.95 13.37
C VAL A 446 -16.14 4.22 14.06
N GLU A 447 -15.18 5.06 14.45
CA GLU A 447 -15.40 6.32 15.11
C GLU A 447 -14.78 7.46 14.30
N PRO A 448 -15.26 8.71 14.44
CA PRO A 448 -14.55 9.82 13.85
C PRO A 448 -13.16 10.03 14.45
N PHE A 449 -12.25 10.65 13.69
CA PHE A 449 -10.94 11.04 14.18
C PHE A 449 -11.03 11.93 15.42
N SER A 450 -10.21 11.63 16.42
CA SER A 450 -10.06 12.41 17.65
C SER A 450 -8.64 12.28 18.21
N LEU A 451 -8.27 13.17 19.14
CA LEU A 451 -7.01 13.03 19.88
C LEU A 451 -6.93 11.74 20.72
N LYS A 452 -8.04 11.04 20.95
CA LYS A 452 -8.11 9.81 21.74
C LYS A 452 -7.78 8.56 20.91
N ASN A 453 -8.05 8.58 19.61
CA ASN A 453 -7.93 7.41 18.73
C ASN A 453 -6.82 7.53 17.68
N ILE A 454 -6.12 8.65 17.60
CA ILE A 454 -4.89 8.80 16.82
C ILE A 454 -3.69 8.91 17.77
N ASN A 455 -2.73 8.00 17.65
CA ASN A 455 -1.49 8.05 18.43
C ASN A 455 -0.73 9.37 18.20
N SER A 456 -0.17 9.95 19.27
CA SER A 456 0.60 11.20 19.24
C SER A 456 1.76 11.22 18.24
N ASP A 457 2.45 10.10 18.05
CA ASP A 457 3.54 9.99 17.06
C ASP A 457 3.00 10.17 15.64
N ASN A 458 1.89 9.48 15.34
CA ASN A 458 1.23 9.56 14.04
C ASN A 458 0.64 10.95 13.82
N LEU A 459 -0.01 11.53 14.84
CA LEU A 459 -0.54 12.88 14.76
C LEU A 459 0.56 13.92 14.49
N SER A 460 1.71 13.80 15.17
CA SER A 460 2.86 14.67 14.94
C SER A 460 3.36 14.56 13.50
N ARG A 461 3.46 13.33 12.97
CA ARG A 461 3.85 13.10 11.58
C ARG A 461 2.84 13.68 10.58
N ILE A 462 1.55 13.49 10.81
CA ILE A 462 0.49 14.06 9.96
C ILE A 462 0.61 15.58 9.96
N LYS A 463 0.78 16.21 11.12
CA LYS A 463 0.96 17.66 11.24
C LYS A 463 2.20 18.18 10.51
N GLU A 464 3.33 17.47 10.60
CA GLU A 464 4.60 17.89 10.02
C GLU A 464 4.69 17.66 8.50
N ARG A 465 4.09 16.56 8.01
CA ARG A 465 4.29 16.08 6.63
C ARG A 465 3.07 16.24 5.74
N LEU A 466 1.88 16.38 6.31
CA LEU A 466 0.60 16.44 5.58
C LEU A 466 -0.18 17.71 5.95
N PRO A 467 0.39 18.91 5.72
CA PRO A 467 -0.20 20.17 6.15
C PRO A 467 -1.61 20.43 5.61
N TYR A 468 -1.93 20.01 4.38
CA TYR A 468 -3.26 20.24 3.80
C TYR A 468 -4.30 19.33 4.46
N SER A 469 -4.00 18.04 4.59
CA SER A 469 -4.85 17.06 5.27
C SER A 469 -5.06 17.44 6.73
N TYR A 470 -3.98 17.79 7.45
CA TYR A 470 -4.04 18.24 8.84
C TYR A 470 -4.91 19.48 9.02
N ALA A 471 -4.80 20.45 8.11
CA ALA A 471 -5.59 21.69 8.18
C ALA A 471 -7.10 21.45 8.14
N LEU A 472 -7.56 20.41 7.43
CA LEU A 472 -8.98 20.05 7.34
C LEU A 472 -9.46 19.18 8.51
N ILE A 473 -8.60 18.30 9.05
CA ILE A 473 -9.02 17.42 10.16
C ILE A 473 -8.87 18.07 11.54
N LYS A 474 -7.98 19.06 11.72
CA LYS A 474 -7.64 19.62 13.05
C LYS A 474 -8.86 20.08 13.86
N ASN A 475 -9.87 20.65 13.20
CA ASN A 475 -11.05 21.15 13.89
C ASN A 475 -11.88 19.99 14.46
N TYR A 476 -11.93 18.84 13.77
CA TYR A 476 -12.59 17.63 14.25
C TYR A 476 -11.79 16.92 15.36
N LEU A 477 -10.46 17.06 15.35
CA LEU A 477 -9.62 16.50 16.41
C LEU A 477 -9.83 17.21 17.76
N GLU A 478 -10.10 18.51 17.71
CA GLU A 478 -10.21 19.38 18.89
C GLU A 478 -11.66 19.56 19.38
N SER A 479 -12.66 19.20 18.56
CA SER A 479 -14.08 19.25 18.94
C SER A 479 -14.57 17.91 19.49
N ASP A 480 -15.15 17.90 20.70
CA ASP A 480 -15.96 16.77 21.19
C ASP A 480 -17.36 16.70 20.54
N GLU A 481 -17.66 17.58 19.56
CA GLU A 481 -18.97 17.69 18.89
C GLU A 481 -18.97 17.02 17.51
N PHE A 482 -19.88 16.05 17.33
CA PHE A 482 -20.40 15.58 16.06
C PHE A 482 -21.91 15.83 15.98
#